data_AF-A0A2H3DF20-F1
#
_entry.id   AF-A0A2H3DF20-F1
#
_cell.length_a   1.000
_cell.length_b   1.000
_cell.length_c   1.000
_cell.angle_alpha   90.00
_cell.angle_beta   90.00
_cell.angle_gamma   90.00
#
_symmetry.space_group_name_H-M   'P 1'
#
loop_
_entity.id
_entity.type
_entity.pdbx_description
1 polymer ?
#
loop_
_entity_poly.entity_id
_entity_poly.type
_entity_poly.pdbx_seq_one_letter_code
_entity_poly.pdbx_strand_id
1 'polypeptide(L)' 'LPCFEGLFPTSADNKIVQDLLFILRAWHGLAKLCMHTDTSLKVFGGVTKEAGRLLHHFVNTVCNN' A
#
# COMPACT_ATOMS: atom_id res chain seq x y z
N LEU A 1 4.03 0.28 10.11
CA LEU A 1 2.96 0.90 10.94
C LEU A 1 3.08 0.30 12.34
N PRO A 2 3.35 1.08 13.39
CA PRO A 2 3.69 0.54 14.72
C PRO A 2 2.64 -0.44 15.28
N CYS A 3 1.36 -0.23 14.99
CA CYS A 3 0.27 -1.11 15.42
C CYS A 3 0.22 -2.49 14.72
N PHE A 4 1.01 -2.69 13.66
CA PHE A 4 1.08 -3.95 12.91
C PHE A 4 2.48 -4.61 13.00
N GLU A 5 3.40 -4.06 13.80
CA GLU A 5 4.72 -4.64 14.00
C GLU A 5 4.67 -5.98 14.74
N GLY A 6 5.26 -7.01 14.13
CA GLY A 6 5.29 -8.36 14.70
C GLY A 6 3.95 -9.11 14.67
N LEU A 7 2.92 -8.56 13.98
CA LEU A 7 1.60 -9.19 13.92
C LEU A 7 1.58 -10.42 13.01
N PHE A 8 2.42 -10.44 11.97
CA PHE A 8 2.43 -11.49 10.96
C PHE A 8 3.51 -12.54 11.24
N PRO A 9 3.26 -13.82 10.91
CA PRO A 9 4.04 -14.96 11.37
C PRO A 9 5.49 -14.99 10.87
N THR A 10 5.77 -14.44 9.68
CA THR A 10 7.14 -14.30 9.17
C THR A 10 7.54 -12.83 9.08
N SER A 11 8.83 -12.54 9.28
CA SER A 11 9.39 -11.20 9.14
C SER A 11 9.26 -10.66 7.70
N ALA A 12 9.27 -11.56 6.70
CA ALA A 12 9.06 -11.25 5.30
C ALA A 12 7.61 -10.82 5.03
N ASP A 13 6.63 -11.63 5.45
CA ASP A 13 5.21 -11.30 5.28
C ASP A 13 4.84 -10.04 6.05
N ASN A 14 5.38 -9.87 7.26
CA ASN A 14 5.14 -8.68 8.06
C ASN A 14 5.56 -7.41 7.33
N LYS A 15 6.72 -7.41 6.68
CA LYS A 15 7.18 -6.25 5.90
C LYS A 15 6.27 -5.98 4.70
N ILE A 16 5.98 -7.02 3.91
CA ILE A 16 5.16 -6.89 2.69
C ILE A 16 3.76 -6.38 3.02
N VAL A 17 3.13 -6.93 4.06
CA VAL A 17 1.79 -6.52 4.47
C VAL A 17 1.79 -5.10 5.04
N GLN A 18 2.80 -4.73 5.83
CA GLN A 18 2.89 -3.36 6.34
C GLN A 18 3.11 -2.32 5.24
N ASP A 19 3.95 -2.62 4.25
CA ASP A 19 4.16 -1.75 3.09
C ASP A 19 2.86 -1.59 2.29
N LEU A 20 2.11 -2.69 2.11
CA LEU A 20 0.79 -2.68 1.46
C LEU A 20 -0.23 -1.85 2.25
N LEU A 21 -0.33 -2.02 3.57
CA LEU A 21 -1.24 -1.24 4.40
C LEU A 21 -0.91 0.26 4.37
N PHE A 22 0.38 0.60 4.35
CA PHE A 22 0.82 1.98 4.26
C PHE A 22 0.40 2.63 2.94
N ILE A 23 0.68 1.98 1.80
CA ILE A 23 0.34 2.54 0.49
C ILE A 23 -1.17 2.63 0.28
N LEU A 24 -1.95 1.65 0.75
CA LEU A 24 -3.41 1.67 0.64
C LEU A 24 -4.03 2.79 1.48
N ARG A 25 -3.47 3.07 2.68
CA ARG A 25 -3.87 4.22 3.49
C ARG A 25 -3.61 5.54 2.76
N ALA A 26 -2.44 5.69 2.15
CA ALA A 26 -2.09 6.87 1.37
C ALA A 26 -3.02 7.03 0.14
N TRP A 27 -3.22 5.95 -0.61
CA TRP A 27 -4.13 5.91 -1.75
C TRP A 27 -5.56 6.30 -1.38
N HIS A 28 -6.10 5.70 -0.32
CA HIS A 28 -7.46 5.99 0.14
C HIS A 28 -7.60 7.44 0.65
N GLY A 29 -6.59 7.97 1.33
CA GLY A 29 -6.56 9.38 1.74
C GLY A 29 -6.60 10.32 0.53
N LEU A 30 -5.76 10.08 -0.47
CA LEU A 30 -5.71 10.87 -1.71
C LEU A 30 -7.02 10.75 -2.52
N ALA A 31 -7.58 9.55 -2.63
CA ALA A 31 -8.86 9.30 -3.31
C ALA A 31 -10.01 10.05 -2.63
N LYS A 32 -10.08 10.00 -1.29
CA LYS A 32 -11.15 10.63 -0.51
C LYS A 32 -11.06 12.14 -0.46
N LEU A 33 -9.85 12.70 -0.54
CA LEU A 33 -9.64 14.14 -0.53
C LEU A 33 -10.04 14.83 -1.84
N CYS A 34 -10.42 14.09 -2.90
CA CYS A 34 -10.80 14.63 -4.21
C CYS A 34 -9.93 15.83 -4.61
N MET A 35 -8.60 15.69 -4.49
CA MET A 35 -7.71 16.83 -4.67
C MET A 35 -7.70 17.26 -6.15
N HIS A 36 -8.40 18.35 -6.45
CA HIS A 36 -8.62 18.89 -7.81
C HIS A 36 -7.44 19.69 -8.38
N THR A 37 -6.21 19.47 -7.90
CA THR A 37 -5.02 20.09 -8.48
C THR A 37 -4.23 19.07 -9.32
N ASP A 38 -3.65 19.52 -10.43
CA ASP A 38 -2.83 18.67 -11.32
C ASP A 38 -1.68 17.99 -10.58
N THR A 39 -1.11 18.66 -9.58
CA THR A 39 -0.03 18.11 -8.74
C THR A 39 -0.53 16.92 -7.91
N SER A 40 -1.69 17.05 -7.29
CA SER A 40 -2.29 15.98 -6.50
C SER A 40 -2.76 14.81 -7.34
N LEU A 41 -3.27 15.05 -8.55
CA LEU A 41 -3.59 13.99 -9.52
C LEU A 41 -2.35 13.20 -9.95
N LYS A 42 -1.22 13.87 -10.20
CA LYS A 42 0.06 13.18 -10.49
C LYS A 42 0.53 12.31 -9.34
N VAL A 43 0.45 12.82 -8.10
CA VAL A 43 0.80 12.06 -6.90
C VAL A 43 -0.15 10.87 -6.74
N PHE A 44 -1.46 11.06 -6.93
CA PHE A 44 -2.45 9.99 -6.86
C PHE A 44 -2.20 8.89 -7.90
N GLY A 45 -1.86 9.27 -9.14
CA GLY A 45 -1.48 8.31 -10.18
C GLY A 45 -0.24 7.48 -9.79
N GLY A 46 0.79 8.12 -9.24
CA GLY A 46 1.99 7.45 -8.72
C GLY A 46 1.68 6.47 -7.59
N VAL A 47 0.90 6.92 -6.60
CA VAL A 47 0.47 6.10 -5.46
C VAL A 47 -0.42 4.94 -5.91
N THR A 48 -1.30 5.14 -6.89
CA THR A 48 -2.15 4.08 -7.45
C THR A 48 -1.31 3.01 -8.15
N LYS A 49 -0.30 3.42 -8.94
CA LYS A 49 0.62 2.49 -9.59
C LYS A 49 1.40 1.65 -8.57
N GLU A 50 1.89 2.30 -7.53
CA GLU A 50 2.64 1.65 -6.46
C GLU A 50 1.77 0.71 -5.63
N ALA A 51 0.53 1.10 -5.33
CA ALA A 51 -0.45 0.25 -4.66
C ALA A 51 -0.72 -1.03 -5.46
N GLY A 52 -0.90 -0.92 -6.78
CA GLY A 52 -1.05 -2.08 -7.66
C GLY A 52 0.19 -3.01 -7.65
N ARG A 53 1.39 -2.44 -7.68
CA ARG A 53 2.65 -3.20 -7.58
C ARG A 53 2.74 -3.99 -6.27
N LEU A 54 2.43 -3.35 -5.15
CA LEU A 54 2.48 -3.98 -3.83
C LEU A 54 1.37 -5.03 -3.65
N LEU A 55 0.18 -4.81 -4.21
CA LEU A 55 -0.89 -5.82 -4.27
C LEU A 55 -0.45 -7.08 -5.02
N HIS A 56 0.12 -6.92 -6.22
CA HIS A 56 0.64 -8.07 -6.98
C HIS A 56 1.75 -8.80 -6.22
N HIS A 57 2.67 -8.05 -5.58
CA HIS A 57 3.74 -8.66 -4.79
C HIS A 57 3.20 -9.44 -3.58
N PHE A 58 2.22 -8.87 -2.86
CA PHE A 58 1.54 -9.53 -1.75
C PHE A 58 0.86 -10.82 -2.18
N VAL A 59 0.08 -10.81 -3.27
CA VAL A 59 -0.59 -12.01 -3.78
C VAL A 59 0.43 -13.11 -4.13
N ASN A 60 1.49 -12.76 -4.86
CA ASN A 60 2.48 -13.74 -5.33
C ASN A 60 3.38 -14.30 -4.22
N THR A 61 3.57 -13.56 -3.13
CA THR A 61 4.57 -13.92 -2.10
C THR A 61 3.92 -14.38 -0.80
N VAL A 62 2.80 -13.77 -0.41
CA VAL A 62 2.15 -14.04 0.89
C VAL A 62 0.93 -14.95 0.71
N CYS A 63 0.12 -14.75 -0.33
CA CYS A 63 -1.10 -15.56 -0.55
C CYS A 63 -0.85 -16.87 -1.31
N ASN A 64 0.29 -16.99 -2.00
CA ASN A 64 0.62 -18.15 -2.83
C ASN A 64 1.59 -19.12 -2.14
N ASN A 65 1.81 -18.93 -0.84
CA ASN A 65 2.57 -19.81 0.06
C ASN A 65 1.64 -20.72 0.85
#